data_AF-A0AAU3T067-F1
#
_entry.id   AF-A0AAU3T067-F1
#
_cell.length_a   1.000
_cell.length_b   1.000
_cell.length_c   1.000
_cell.angle_alpha   90.00
_cell.angle_beta   90.00
_cell.angle_gamma   90.00
#
_symmetry.space_group_name_H-M   'P 1'
#
loop_
_entity.id
_entity.type
_entity.pdbx_description
1 polymer ?
#
loop_
_entity_poly.entity_id
_entity_poly.type
_entity_poly.pdbx_seq_one_letter_code
_entity_poly.pdbx_strand_id
1 'polypeptide(L)'
;MEPLITLVTVAGLLLLAGELGVLRFRRSTAALRGGLAATFLLTGGAHFVGMRQELVAMVPPALPAPELLVTLTGGIELGCALGLLWPRTVRGSAAVLSALLVVMFPANVYASGGDVPWWDRLGPRTAMQCVFLAATVIVLVRHGRAVAEAAPDPRLSPPPPGPSPGRRRWTRRL
;
A
#
# COMPACT_ATOMS: atom_id res chain seq x y z
N MET A 1 -13.52 14.33 3.84
CA MET A 1 -13.51 13.55 5.11
C MET A 1 -13.86 12.08 4.89
N GLU A 2 -14.66 11.74 3.87
CA GLU A 2 -15.05 10.36 3.49
C GLU A 2 -13.92 9.31 3.57
N PRO A 3 -12.70 9.54 3.04
CA PRO A 3 -11.66 8.50 3.06
C PRO A 3 -11.17 8.18 4.48
N LEU A 4 -11.10 9.19 5.36
CA LEU A 4 -10.64 8.99 6.74
C LEU A 4 -11.69 8.23 7.55
N ILE A 5 -12.96 8.59 7.38
CA ILE A 5 -14.09 7.89 7.99
C ILE A 5 -14.08 6.43 7.53
N THR A 6 -13.88 6.18 6.24
CA THR A 6 -13.79 4.82 5.67
C THR A 6 -12.66 4.02 6.32
N LEU A 7 -11.44 4.58 6.41
CA LEU A 7 -10.31 3.92 7.04
C LEU A 7 -10.60 3.54 8.49
N VAL A 8 -11.05 4.51 9.30
CA VAL A 8 -11.30 4.32 10.74
C VAL A 8 -12.44 3.34 10.96
N THR A 9 -13.54 3.48 10.23
CA THR A 9 -14.72 2.63 10.37
C THR A 9 -14.41 1.19 9.99
N VAL A 10 -13.81 0.96 8.82
CA VAL A 10 -13.50 -0.39 8.35
C VAL A 10 -12.42 -1.04 9.22
N ALA A 11 -11.34 -0.32 9.55
CA ALA A 11 -10.32 -0.86 10.43
C ALA A 11 -10.88 -1.16 11.83
N GLY A 12 -11.70 -0.27 12.39
CA GLY A 12 -12.36 -0.46 13.68
C GLY A 12 -13.28 -1.68 13.69
N LEU A 13 -14.15 -1.83 12.69
CA LEU A 13 -15.03 -3.00 12.54
C LEU A 13 -14.24 -4.31 12.42
N LEU A 14 -13.15 -4.32 11.66
CA LEU A 14 -12.30 -5.50 11.51
C LEU A 14 -11.54 -5.85 12.80
N LEU A 15 -11.12 -4.85 13.57
CA LEU A 15 -10.53 -5.05 14.90
C LEU A 15 -11.56 -5.66 15.87
N LEU A 16 -12.78 -5.11 15.92
CA LEU A 16 -13.88 -5.64 16.74
C LEU A 16 -14.24 -7.08 16.35
N ALA A 17 -14.29 -7.40 15.05
CA ALA A 17 -14.50 -8.76 14.57
C ALA A 17 -13.35 -9.72 14.96
N GLY A 18 -12.12 -9.21 15.08
CA GLY A 18 -10.96 -9.96 15.58
C GLY A 18 -11.07 -10.32 17.06
N GLU A 19 -11.62 -9.42 17.88
CA GLU A 19 -11.91 -9.67 19.30
C GLU A 19 -13.02 -10.72 19.48
N LEU A 20 -14.01 -10.73 18.58
CA LEU A 20 -15.12 -11.70 18.56
C LEU A 20 -14.75 -13.11 18.04
N GLY A 21 -13.45 -13.41 17.86
CA GLY A 21 -12.98 -14.78 17.63
C GLY A 21 -12.52 -15.12 16.21
N VAL A 22 -12.52 -14.15 15.27
CA VAL A 22 -11.98 -14.39 13.92
C VAL A 22 -10.44 -14.28 13.95
N LEU A 23 -9.75 -15.41 14.14
CA LEU A 23 -8.28 -15.51 14.29
C LEU A 23 -7.45 -14.77 13.22
N ARG A 24 -8.04 -14.51 12.03
CA ARG A 24 -7.42 -13.78 10.92
C ARG A 24 -7.29 -12.26 11.15
N PHE A 25 -8.10 -11.65 12.03
CA PHE A 25 -8.11 -10.19 12.26
C PHE A 25 -7.53 -9.73 13.60
N ARG A 26 -7.15 -10.65 14.49
CA ARG A 26 -6.46 -10.32 15.77
C ARG A 26 -5.15 -9.55 15.60
N ARG A 27 -4.57 -9.54 14.40
CA ARG A 27 -3.37 -8.73 14.10
C ARG A 27 -3.81 -7.37 13.58
N SER A 28 -3.52 -6.31 14.33
CA SER A 28 -3.81 -4.91 13.99
C SER A 28 -3.42 -4.52 12.55
N THR A 29 -2.35 -5.11 12.00
CA THR A 29 -1.92 -4.91 10.62
C THR A 29 -2.91 -5.46 9.58
N ALA A 30 -3.64 -6.53 9.86
CA ALA A 30 -4.65 -7.08 8.94
C ALA A 30 -5.88 -6.18 8.84
N ALA A 31 -6.35 -5.64 9.97
CA ALA A 31 -7.43 -4.66 9.99
C ALA A 31 -7.04 -3.36 9.29
N LEU A 32 -5.82 -2.86 9.53
CA LEU A 32 -5.29 -1.67 8.83
C LEU A 32 -5.21 -1.87 7.32
N ARG A 33 -4.77 -3.06 6.86
CA ARG A 33 -4.78 -3.42 5.42
C ARG A 33 -6.18 -3.42 4.84
N GLY A 34 -7.15 -3.96 5.55
CA GLY A 34 -8.56 -3.94 5.13
C GLY A 34 -9.11 -2.53 5.03
N GLY A 35 -8.86 -1.68 6.03
CA GLY A 35 -9.26 -0.28 6.01
C GLY A 35 -8.61 0.53 4.88
N LEU A 36 -7.31 0.33 4.64
CA LEU A 36 -6.61 0.95 3.51
C LEU A 36 -7.16 0.46 2.16
N ALA A 37 -7.41 -0.84 2.01
CA ALA A 37 -7.99 -1.38 0.79
C ALA A 37 -9.37 -0.77 0.52
N ALA A 38 -10.25 -0.70 1.52
CA ALA A 38 -11.56 -0.06 1.36
C ALA A 38 -11.45 1.42 1.00
N THR A 39 -10.50 2.14 1.64
CA THR A 39 -10.26 3.56 1.36
C THR A 39 -9.80 3.79 -0.07
N PHE A 40 -8.81 3.04 -0.56
CA PHE A 40 -8.28 3.18 -1.92
C PHE A 40 -9.22 2.61 -2.99
N LEU A 41 -10.13 1.69 -2.65
CA LEU A 41 -11.24 1.32 -3.53
C LEU A 41 -12.23 2.49 -3.68
N LEU A 42 -12.53 3.19 -2.59
CA LEU A 42 -13.40 4.36 -2.61
C LEU A 42 -12.78 5.52 -3.41
N THR A 43 -11.54 5.92 -3.10
CA THR A 43 -10.86 7.02 -3.81
C THR A 43 -10.53 6.63 -5.25
N GLY A 44 -10.07 5.41 -5.49
CA GLY A 44 -9.77 4.91 -6.83
C GLY A 44 -11.04 4.85 -7.69
N GLY A 45 -12.18 4.46 -7.11
CA GLY A 45 -13.48 4.47 -7.79
C GLY A 45 -13.94 5.88 -8.19
N ALA A 46 -13.65 6.89 -7.37
CA ALA A 46 -14.02 8.29 -7.66
C ALA A 46 -13.39 8.82 -8.96
N HIS A 47 -12.26 8.25 -9.41
CA HIS A 47 -11.62 8.59 -10.69
C HIS A 47 -12.48 8.19 -11.91
N PHE A 48 -13.39 7.22 -11.74
CA PHE A 48 -14.22 6.68 -12.82
C PHE A 48 -15.72 6.96 -12.62
N VAL A 49 -16.15 7.23 -11.39
CA VAL A 49 -17.57 7.37 -11.04
C VAL A 49 -17.80 8.67 -10.26
N GLY A 50 -18.66 9.53 -10.79
CA GLY A 50 -19.17 10.73 -10.10
C GLY A 50 -18.20 11.92 -9.99
N MET A 51 -16.92 11.70 -9.68
CA MET A 51 -15.98 12.78 -9.32
C MET A 51 -14.86 13.02 -10.32
N ARG A 52 -14.88 12.36 -11.49
CA ARG A 52 -13.78 12.45 -12.47
C ARG A 52 -13.44 13.89 -12.87
N GLN A 53 -14.45 14.72 -13.15
CA GLN A 53 -14.23 16.09 -13.60
C GLN A 53 -13.59 16.95 -12.50
N GLU A 54 -14.00 16.75 -11.25
CA GLU A 54 -13.42 17.45 -10.10
C GLU A 54 -11.95 17.04 -9.89
N LEU A 55 -11.64 15.74 -10.03
CA LEU A 55 -10.26 15.24 -9.92
C LEU A 55 -9.36 15.77 -11.04
N VAL A 56 -9.87 15.88 -12.26
CA VAL A 56 -9.15 16.51 -13.39
C VAL A 56 -8.88 17.98 -13.10
N ALA A 57 -9.83 18.71 -12.52
CA ALA A 57 -9.66 20.11 -12.13
C ALA A 57 -8.64 20.31 -11.01
N MET A 58 -8.33 19.27 -10.21
CA MET A 58 -7.27 19.30 -9.20
C MET A 58 -5.87 19.10 -9.77
N VAL A 59 -5.72 18.70 -11.04
CA VAL A 59 -4.41 18.49 -11.65
C VAL A 59 -3.74 19.84 -11.95
N PRO A 60 -2.52 20.11 -11.45
CA PRO A 60 -1.83 21.35 -11.72
C PRO A 60 -1.62 21.57 -13.24
N PRO A 61 -1.77 22.81 -13.74
CA PRO A 61 -1.71 23.11 -15.18
C PRO A 61 -0.32 22.87 -15.80
N ALA A 62 0.73 22.74 -14.98
CA ALA A 62 2.07 22.40 -15.43
C ALA A 62 2.20 20.93 -15.88
N LEU A 63 1.24 20.06 -15.55
CA LEU A 63 1.25 18.65 -15.94
C LEU A 63 0.45 18.43 -17.24
N PRO A 64 1.00 17.70 -18.22
CA PRO A 64 0.28 17.39 -19.44
C PRO A 64 -0.79 16.32 -19.22
N ALA A 65 -1.82 16.32 -20.07
CA ALA A 65 -2.84 15.27 -20.15
C ALA A 65 -3.50 14.91 -18.78
N PRO A 66 -4.17 15.85 -18.11
CA PRO A 66 -4.70 15.66 -16.76
C PRO A 66 -5.71 14.50 -16.68
N GLU A 67 -6.52 14.31 -17.72
CA GLU A 67 -7.45 13.18 -17.84
C GLU A 67 -6.77 11.81 -17.83
N LEU A 68 -5.63 11.69 -18.52
CA LEU A 68 -4.85 10.46 -18.54
C LEU A 68 -4.22 10.22 -17.19
N LEU A 69 -3.66 11.26 -16.56
CA LEU A 69 -3.08 11.17 -15.22
C LEU A 69 -4.10 10.66 -14.20
N VAL A 70 -5.31 11.24 -14.17
CA VAL A 70 -6.41 10.79 -13.31
C VAL A 70 -6.77 9.33 -13.61
N THR A 71 -6.84 8.94 -14.89
CA THR A 71 -7.13 7.54 -15.26
C THR A 71 -6.05 6.57 -14.74
N LEU A 72 -4.78 6.94 -14.88
CA LEU A 72 -3.65 6.13 -14.43
C LEU A 72 -3.58 6.04 -12.91
N THR A 73 -3.71 7.16 -12.20
CA THR A 73 -3.68 7.16 -10.73
C THR A 73 -4.84 6.34 -10.17
N GLY A 74 -6.05 6.50 -10.72
CA GLY A 74 -7.22 5.70 -10.32
C GLY A 74 -7.01 4.20 -10.54
N GLY A 75 -6.46 3.80 -11.70
CA GLY A 75 -6.15 2.40 -11.97
C GLY A 75 -5.10 1.81 -11.02
N ILE A 76 -4.05 2.58 -10.70
CA ILE A 76 -3.02 2.17 -9.74
C ILE A 76 -3.60 2.04 -8.33
N GLU A 77 -4.44 2.98 -7.89
CA GLU A 77 -5.11 2.92 -6.59
C GLU A 77 -5.95 1.64 -6.47
N LEU A 78 -6.81 1.35 -7.45
CA LEU A 78 -7.65 0.15 -7.46
C LEU A 78 -6.81 -1.13 -7.47
N GLY A 79 -5.80 -1.21 -8.34
CA GLY A 79 -4.92 -2.38 -8.42
C GLY A 79 -4.17 -2.63 -7.11
N CYS A 80 -3.65 -1.57 -6.48
CA CYS A 80 -2.95 -1.68 -5.21
C CYS A 80 -3.89 -1.97 -4.04
N ALA A 81 -5.12 -1.43 -4.05
CA ALA A 81 -6.13 -1.73 -3.03
C ALA A 81 -6.46 -3.23 -3.00
N LEU A 82 -6.66 -3.84 -4.17
CA LEU A 82 -6.82 -5.30 -4.30
C LEU A 82 -5.54 -6.04 -3.90
N GLY A 83 -4.37 -5.51 -4.29
CA GLY A 83 -3.08 -6.07 -3.92
C GLY A 83 -2.77 -6.05 -2.42
N LEU A 84 -3.36 -5.14 -1.64
CA LEU A 84 -3.29 -5.14 -0.16
C LEU A 84 -4.04 -6.31 0.48
N LEU A 85 -4.95 -6.97 -0.24
CA LEU A 85 -5.70 -8.14 0.26
C LEU A 85 -4.93 -9.45 0.07
N TRP A 86 -4.03 -9.52 -0.92
CA TRP A 86 -3.30 -10.74 -1.25
C TRP A 86 -1.89 -10.76 -0.63
N PRO A 87 -1.54 -11.73 0.25
CA PRO A 87 -0.30 -11.69 1.05
C PRO A 87 1.00 -11.48 0.26
N ARG A 88 1.06 -12.00 -0.97
CA ARG A 88 2.24 -11.92 -1.86
C ARG A 88 2.48 -10.51 -2.42
N THR A 89 1.43 -9.69 -2.53
CA THR A 89 1.50 -8.37 -3.19
C THR A 89 1.47 -7.21 -2.21
N VAL A 90 1.06 -7.43 -0.95
CA VAL A 90 0.92 -6.39 0.08
C VAL A 90 2.10 -5.43 0.15
N ARG A 91 3.34 -5.95 0.16
CA ARG A 91 4.54 -5.12 0.29
C ARG A 91 4.71 -4.20 -0.92
N GLY A 92 4.53 -4.74 -2.12
CA GLY A 92 4.58 -3.96 -3.36
C GLY A 92 3.46 -2.92 -3.42
N SER A 93 2.23 -3.32 -3.13
CA SER A 93 1.07 -2.41 -3.12
C SER A 93 1.22 -1.28 -2.10
N ALA A 94 1.69 -1.57 -0.88
CA ALA A 94 1.92 -0.55 0.13
C ALA A 94 3.05 0.43 -0.28
N ALA A 95 4.11 -0.06 -0.94
CA ALA A 95 5.17 0.80 -1.46
C ALA A 95 4.65 1.72 -2.58
N VAL A 96 3.92 1.16 -3.55
CA VAL A 96 3.34 1.90 -4.68
C VAL A 96 2.36 2.96 -4.18
N LEU A 97 1.44 2.61 -3.27
CA LEU A 97 0.50 3.58 -2.69
C LEU A 97 1.21 4.69 -1.90
N SER A 98 2.26 4.35 -1.16
CA SER A 98 3.07 5.36 -0.45
C SER A 98 3.72 6.34 -1.43
N ALA A 99 4.30 5.82 -2.51
CA ALA A 99 4.89 6.65 -3.56
C ALA A 99 3.82 7.50 -4.27
N LEU A 100 2.66 6.93 -4.57
CA LEU A 100 1.55 7.61 -5.23
C LEU A 100 1.05 8.80 -4.39
N LEU A 101 0.86 8.60 -3.08
CA LEU A 101 0.48 9.68 -2.16
C LEU A 101 1.48 10.84 -2.22
N VAL A 102 2.78 10.55 -2.20
CA VAL A 102 3.83 11.59 -2.31
C VAL A 102 3.75 12.31 -3.66
N VAL A 103 3.63 11.56 -4.76
CA VAL A 103 3.55 12.10 -6.13
C VAL A 103 2.30 12.95 -6.34
N MET A 104 1.18 12.62 -5.69
CA MET A 104 -0.09 13.37 -5.79
C MET A 104 -0.16 14.59 -4.88
N PHE A 105 0.80 14.79 -3.96
CA PHE A 105 0.80 15.94 -3.05
C PHE A 105 0.73 17.31 -3.76
N PRO A 106 1.43 17.56 -4.89
CA PRO A 106 1.31 18.83 -5.61
C PRO A 106 -0.12 19.13 -6.06
N ALA A 107 -0.92 18.11 -6.42
CA ALA A 107 -2.33 18.30 -6.75
C ALA A 107 -3.14 18.74 -5.53
N ASN A 108 -2.84 18.21 -4.33
CA ASN A 108 -3.46 18.67 -3.08
C ASN A 108 -3.08 20.10 -2.71
N VAL A 109 -1.85 20.52 -2.99
CA VAL A 109 -1.42 21.93 -2.83
C VAL A 109 -2.20 22.82 -3.79
N TYR A 110 -2.26 22.45 -5.07
CA TYR A 110 -2.98 23.21 -6.09
C TYR A 110 -4.48 23.33 -5.79
N ALA A 111 -5.14 22.22 -5.46
CA ALA A 111 -6.57 22.18 -5.14
C ALA A 111 -6.95 22.93 -3.85
N SER A 112 -5.97 23.25 -3.00
CA SER A 112 -6.20 24.01 -1.76
C SER A 112 -6.13 25.53 -1.93
N GLY A 113 -5.86 26.00 -3.15
CA GLY A 113 -5.82 27.43 -3.48
C GLY A 113 -7.22 28.03 -3.60
N GLY A 114 -7.36 29.31 -3.26
CA GLY A 114 -8.60 30.07 -3.39
C GLY A 114 -9.54 29.96 -2.19
N ASP A 115 -10.81 30.31 -2.40
CA ASP A 115 -11.85 30.23 -1.38
C ASP A 115 -12.47 28.83 -1.39
N VAL A 116 -11.83 27.93 -0.65
CA VAL A 116 -12.28 26.55 -0.45
C VAL A 116 -12.79 26.35 0.97
N PRO A 117 -13.74 25.41 1.18
CA PRO A 117 -14.18 25.04 2.52
C PRO A 117 -13.00 24.68 3.44
N TRP A 118 -13.18 24.85 4.75
CA TRP A 118 -12.07 24.68 5.70
C TRP A 118 -11.41 23.30 5.63
N TRP A 119 -12.16 22.24 5.31
CA TRP A 119 -11.66 20.87 5.17
C TRP A 119 -10.82 20.64 3.90
N ASP A 120 -10.97 21.51 2.89
CA ASP A 120 -10.20 21.47 1.64
C ASP A 120 -8.97 22.39 1.66
N ARG A 121 -8.76 23.15 2.73
CA ARG A 121 -7.54 23.94 2.92
C ARG A 121 -6.32 23.05 3.05
N LEU A 122 -5.15 23.63 2.78
CA LEU A 122 -3.87 22.91 2.75
C LEU A 122 -3.58 22.16 4.06
N GLY A 123 -3.86 22.76 5.21
CA GLY A 123 -3.61 22.16 6.53
C GLY A 123 -4.33 20.82 6.72
N PRO A 124 -5.67 20.78 6.67
CA PRO A 124 -6.43 19.52 6.78
C PRO A 124 -6.09 18.48 5.70
N ARG A 125 -5.89 18.90 4.44
CA ARG A 125 -5.45 17.99 3.36
C ARG A 125 -4.12 17.34 3.67
N THR A 126 -3.14 18.14 4.11
CA THR A 126 -1.80 17.65 4.49
C THR A 126 -1.87 16.70 5.67
N ALA A 127 -2.64 17.05 6.72
CA ALA A 127 -2.82 16.19 7.88
C ALA A 127 -3.44 14.83 7.49
N MET A 128 -4.48 14.84 6.67
CA MET A 128 -5.14 13.62 6.18
C MET A 128 -4.18 12.78 5.32
N GLN A 129 -3.42 13.40 4.42
CA GLN A 129 -2.44 12.70 3.61
C GLN A 129 -1.31 12.08 4.46
N CYS A 130 -0.84 12.77 5.49
CA CYS A 130 0.12 12.24 6.45
C CYS A 130 -0.42 10.99 7.17
N VAL A 131 -1.71 10.97 7.52
CA VAL A 131 -2.36 9.79 8.13
C VAL A 131 -2.34 8.61 7.16
N PHE A 132 -2.74 8.80 5.90
CA PHE A 132 -2.72 7.73 4.90
C PHE A 132 -1.30 7.25 4.59
N LEU A 133 -0.35 8.17 4.43
CA LEU A 133 1.04 7.84 4.18
C LEU A 133 1.65 7.06 5.35
N ALA A 134 1.40 7.48 6.58
CA ALA A 134 1.83 6.74 7.76
C ALA A 134 1.23 5.33 7.78
N ALA A 135 -0.07 5.20 7.48
CA ALA A 135 -0.74 3.89 7.45
C ALA A 135 -0.14 2.96 6.38
N THR A 136 0.11 3.44 5.15
CA THR A 136 0.74 2.64 4.09
C THR A 136 2.18 2.27 4.44
N VAL A 137 2.96 3.19 5.02
CA VAL A 137 4.33 2.93 5.49
C VAL A 137 4.36 1.91 6.64
N ILE A 138 3.42 1.97 7.58
CA ILE A 138 3.30 0.98 8.66
C ILE A 138 3.07 -0.42 8.07
N VAL A 139 2.17 -0.56 7.10
CA VAL A 139 1.94 -1.85 6.42
C VAL A 139 3.20 -2.31 5.68
N LEU A 140 3.87 -1.42 4.95
CA LEU A 140 5.10 -1.70 4.22
C LEU A 140 6.19 -2.25 5.14
N VAL A 141 6.47 -1.55 6.24
CA VAL A 141 7.54 -1.89 7.18
C VAL A 141 7.22 -3.18 7.94
N ARG A 142 6.00 -3.32 8.46
CA ARG A 142 5.61 -4.51 9.25
C ARG A 142 5.64 -5.77 8.42
N HIS A 143 5.23 -5.70 7.14
CA HIS A 143 5.28 -6.87 6.27
C HIS A 143 6.72 -7.20 5.82
N GLY A 144 7.58 -6.18 5.67
CA GLY A 144 8.99 -6.39 5.42
C GLY A 144 9.72 -7.13 6.55
N ARG A 145 9.41 -6.78 7.81
CA ARG A 145 9.97 -7.46 8.99
C ARG A 145 9.51 -8.92 9.09
N ALA A 146 8.22 -9.19 8.85
CA ALA A 146 7.69 -10.56 8.90
C ALA A 146 8.35 -11.49 7.87
N VAL A 147 8.67 -10.98 6.68
CA VAL A 147 9.40 -11.75 5.65
C VAL A 147 10.85 -12.01 6.06
N ALA A 148 11.52 -11.02 6.67
CA ALA A 148 12.89 -11.18 7.14
C ALA A 148 13.01 -12.16 8.32
N GLU A 149 12.06 -12.12 9.26
CA GLU A 149 11.99 -13.04 10.41
C GLU A 149 11.67 -14.48 9.99
N ALA A 150 10.91 -14.67 8.90
CA ALA A 150 10.60 -15.99 8.36
C ALA A 150 11.72 -16.58 7.48
N ALA A 151 12.75 -15.81 7.14
CA ALA A 151 13.89 -16.31 6.39
C ALA A 151 14.74 -17.23 7.28
N PRO A 152 15.19 -18.41 6.79
CA PRO A 152 16.05 -19.31 7.56
C PRO A 152 17.30 -18.60 8.04
N ASP A 153 17.67 -18.76 9.32
CA ASP A 153 18.91 -18.21 9.86
C ASP A 153 20.11 -18.82 9.10
N PRO A 154 20.93 -18.00 8.40
CA PRO A 154 22.11 -18.49 7.71
C PRO A 154 23.09 -19.23 8.65
N ARG A 155 23.06 -18.93 9.95
CA ARG A 155 23.90 -19.55 10.98
C ARG A 155 23.40 -20.93 11.42
N LEU A 156 22.13 -21.23 11.19
CA LEU A 156 21.52 -22.53 11.47
C LEU A 156 21.42 -23.41 10.22
N SER A 157 21.88 -22.90 9.07
CA SER A 157 21.95 -23.68 7.84
C SER A 157 23.03 -24.75 8.00
N PRO A 158 22.74 -26.04 7.69
CA PRO A 158 23.75 -27.08 7.76
C PRO A 158 24.93 -26.71 6.86
N PRO A 159 26.18 -27.00 7.27
CA PRO A 159 27.33 -26.70 6.44
C PRO A 159 27.15 -27.33 5.05
N PRO A 160 27.64 -26.67 3.99
CA PRO A 160 27.55 -27.23 2.65
C PRO A 160 28.13 -28.64 2.65
N PRO A 161 27.53 -29.59 1.91
CA PRO A 161 28.03 -30.95 1.87
C PRO A 161 29.52 -30.91 1.52
N GLY A 162 30.34 -31.50 2.40
CA GLY A 162 31.79 -31.55 2.22
C GLY A 162 32.15 -32.20 0.89
N PRO A 163 33.36 -31.97 0.37
CA PRO A 163 33.79 -32.55 -0.90
C PRO A 163 33.57 -34.06 -0.86
N SER A 164 32.72 -34.54 -1.77
CA SER A 164 32.42 -35.98 -1.90
C SER A 164 33.74 -36.74 -2.05
N PRO A 165 34.06 -37.72 -1.19
CA PRO A 165 35.32 -38.44 -1.27
C PRO A 165 35.46 -39.02 -2.67
N GLY A 166 36.55 -38.62 -3.33
CA GLY A 166 36.74 -38.81 -4.75
C GLY A 166 36.45 -40.24 -5.19
N ARG A 167 35.57 -40.38 -6.20
CA ARG A 167 35.55 -41.57 -7.04
C ARG A 167 36.93 -41.64 -7.70
N ARG A 168 37.83 -42.43 -7.10
CA ARG A 168 39.11 -42.80 -7.71
C ARG A 168 38.76 -43.49 -9.03
N ARG A 169 38.93 -42.76 -10.12
CA ARG A 169 38.73 -43.23 -11.49
C ARG A 169 39.91 -44.16 -11.79
N TRP A 170 39.73 -45.45 -11.54
CA TRP A 170 40.67 -46.50 -11.95
C TRP A 170 40.53 -46.72 -13.47
N THR A 171 41.15 -45.86 -14.27
CA THR A 171 41.41 -46.18 -15.69
C THR A 171 42.72 -46.94 -15.77
N ARG A 172 42.60 -48.24 -16.01
CA ARG A 172 43.69 -49.17 -16.33
C ARG A 172 44.52 -48.61 -17.49
N ARG A 173 45.84 -48.56 -17.30
CA ARG A 173 46.81 -48.47 -18.41
C ARG A 173 46.89 -49.84 -19.07
N LEU A 174 46.71 -49.87 -20.38
CA LEU A 174 47.30 -50.86 -21.28
C LEU A 174 48.45 -50.16 -22.01
#